data_AF-A0A970R963-F1
#
_entry.id   AF-A0A970R963-F1
#
_cell.length_a   1.000
_cell.length_b   1.000
_cell.length_c   1.000
_cell.angle_alpha   90.00
_cell.angle_beta   90.00
_cell.angle_gamma   90.00
#
_symmetry.space_group_name_H-M   'P 1'
#
loop_
_entity.id
_entity.type
_entity.pdbx_description
1 polymer ?
#
loop_
_entity_poly.entity_id
_entity_poly.type
_entity_poly.pdbx_seq_one_letter_code
_entity_poly.pdbx_strand_id
1 'polypeptide(L)'
;MQIFNKSIRGRIPGRLKLNPGRSRNGLKLLSLLIFIMPMMGHGQDDGVKPALQKKDKTTYQLNDVVINTEEGSISFPCIVNMNDGLLEVILCTKAGKLHESLLSTTVTPLEFQTALLLLGLDPVNEEPDDPDKSDPLSNFTTIETPGDSVMIFLTVERDGKQLTEPIEHYIFDESVKKPLGNSTWLFRGPVTHRSGHVLIDPDVTMIATYSDPIALMELNSPSKFDDELFYVNKSKNLIIGEPVTLIIKTIK
;
A
#
# COMPACT_ATOMS: atom_id res chain seq x y z
N MET A 1 -59.23 -5.91 28.23
CA MET A 1 -59.88 -7.17 28.65
C MET A 1 -58.82 -8.05 29.29
N GLN A 2 -58.94 -8.27 30.62
CA GLN A 2 -58.27 -9.20 31.56
C GLN A 2 -56.73 -9.42 31.48
N ILE A 3 -55.90 -8.94 32.41
CA ILE A 3 -55.65 -9.24 33.87
C ILE A 3 -54.63 -10.40 34.09
N PHE A 4 -53.55 -10.08 34.83
CA PHE A 4 -52.88 -10.80 35.96
C PHE A 4 -51.40 -10.32 36.00
N ASN A 5 -50.86 -9.49 36.90
CA ASN A 5 -50.85 -9.37 38.37
C ASN A 5 -50.04 -10.45 39.11
N LYS A 6 -48.80 -10.12 39.53
CA LYS A 6 -48.27 -10.49 40.86
C LYS A 6 -47.05 -9.66 41.30
N SER A 7 -47.30 -8.81 42.29
CA SER A 7 -46.39 -8.25 43.31
C SER A 7 -45.64 -9.35 44.09
N ILE A 8 -44.47 -9.07 44.68
CA ILE A 8 -44.18 -9.11 46.15
C ILE A 8 -42.92 -8.28 46.49
N ARG A 9 -43.03 -7.57 47.62
CA ARG A 9 -42.08 -6.68 48.31
C ARG A 9 -41.03 -7.43 49.15
N GLY A 10 -39.93 -6.77 49.49
CA GLY A 10 -39.13 -7.09 50.68
C GLY A 10 -38.18 -5.95 51.04
N ARG A 11 -38.34 -5.36 52.24
CA ARG A 11 -37.67 -4.15 52.73
C ARG A 11 -37.10 -4.42 54.14
N ILE A 12 -35.90 -3.89 54.41
CA ILE A 12 -35.24 -3.50 55.70
C ILE A 12 -34.98 -4.60 56.78
N PRO A 13 -34.20 -4.36 57.87
CA PRO A 13 -33.30 -3.25 58.26
C PRO A 13 -31.96 -3.65 58.94
N GLY A 14 -31.12 -2.67 59.33
CA GLY A 14 -30.16 -2.89 60.42
C GLY A 14 -29.02 -1.89 60.60
N ARG A 15 -29.23 -0.88 61.47
CA ARG A 15 -28.25 0.09 62.01
C ARG A 15 -27.37 -0.54 63.11
N LEU A 16 -26.12 -0.10 63.24
CA LEU A 16 -25.30 -0.09 64.49
C LEU A 16 -24.25 1.02 64.30
N LYS A 17 -24.31 2.19 64.94
CA LYS A 17 -24.11 2.63 66.35
C LYS A 17 -22.86 3.54 66.40
N LEU A 18 -23.02 4.72 67.01
CA LEU A 18 -22.01 5.79 67.15
C LEU A 18 -21.24 5.67 68.48
N ASN A 19 -19.92 5.89 68.40
CA ASN A 19 -18.97 6.64 69.28
C ASN A 19 -18.90 6.35 70.81
N PRO A 20 -17.71 6.53 71.45
CA PRO A 20 -17.40 7.87 71.98
C PRO A 20 -15.90 8.28 72.08
N GLY A 21 -15.64 9.57 71.80
CA GLY A 21 -14.94 10.51 72.68
C GLY A 21 -13.42 10.39 72.93
N ARG A 22 -12.66 11.40 72.46
CA ARG A 22 -11.75 12.17 73.33
C ARG A 22 -11.42 13.54 72.75
N SER A 23 -11.26 14.48 73.67
CA SER A 23 -11.22 15.92 73.51
C SER A 23 -9.80 16.48 73.54
N ARG A 24 -9.65 17.68 72.95
CA ARG A 24 -8.70 18.79 73.23
C ARG A 24 -7.31 18.82 72.58
N ASN A 25 -7.18 19.87 71.76
CA ASN A 25 -6.11 20.88 71.70
C ASN A 25 -4.72 20.49 71.19
N GLY A 26 -4.27 21.20 70.14
CA GLY A 26 -2.86 21.29 69.80
C GLY A 26 -2.60 21.69 68.36
N LEU A 27 -2.66 22.99 68.08
CA LEU A 27 -2.17 23.60 66.85
C LEU A 27 -0.68 23.25 66.67
N LYS A 28 -0.30 22.52 65.62
CA LYS A 28 1.06 22.55 65.03
C LYS A 28 0.97 22.43 63.51
N LEU A 29 1.49 23.47 62.84
CA LEU A 29 1.74 23.58 61.40
C LEU A 29 2.29 22.25 60.85
N LEU A 30 1.65 21.71 59.81
CA LEU A 30 2.26 20.72 58.94
C LEU A 30 2.45 21.39 57.57
N SER A 31 3.69 21.76 57.30
CA SER A 31 4.18 22.25 56.01
C SER A 31 3.93 21.18 54.94
N LEU A 32 3.08 21.50 53.97
CA LEU A 32 2.87 20.70 52.76
C LEU A 32 4.06 20.94 51.81
N LEU A 33 5.09 20.11 51.93
CA LEU A 33 6.13 19.99 50.89
C LEU A 33 5.55 19.17 49.74
N ILE A 34 4.99 19.87 48.74
CA ILE A 34 4.68 19.28 47.45
C ILE A 34 6.03 18.99 46.77
N PHE A 35 6.48 17.74 46.84
CA PHE A 35 7.52 17.27 45.94
C PHE A 35 6.90 17.22 44.53
N ILE A 36 7.20 18.22 43.71
CA ILE A 36 6.98 18.13 42.27
C ILE A 36 8.00 17.12 41.75
N MET A 37 7.63 15.85 41.81
CA MET A 37 8.37 14.80 41.11
C MET A 37 8.13 15.07 39.61
N PRO A 38 9.16 15.39 38.81
CA PRO A 38 8.95 15.45 37.38
C PRO A 38 8.51 14.05 36.97
N MET A 39 7.28 13.93 36.48
CA MET A 39 6.86 12.79 35.66
C MET A 39 7.79 12.79 34.46
N MET A 40 8.91 12.10 34.61
CA MET A 40 9.76 11.72 33.50
C MET A 40 8.89 10.75 32.73
N GLY A 41 8.18 11.27 31.73
CA GLY A 41 7.46 10.46 30.77
C GLY A 41 8.47 9.51 30.18
N HIS A 42 8.47 8.26 30.65
CA HIS A 42 9.05 7.17 29.90
C HIS A 42 8.18 7.04 28.66
N GLY A 43 8.60 7.72 27.59
CA GLY A 43 8.19 7.36 26.26
C GLY A 43 8.45 5.88 26.13
N GLN A 44 7.38 5.12 25.95
CA GLN A 44 7.44 3.72 25.65
C GLN A 44 8.13 3.62 24.29
N ASP A 45 9.41 3.29 24.29
CA ASP A 45 10.11 2.87 23.09
C ASP A 45 9.60 1.47 22.77
N ASP A 46 8.50 1.41 22.01
CA ASP A 46 7.81 0.16 21.66
C ASP A 46 8.63 -0.72 20.70
N GLY A 47 9.93 -0.42 20.48
CA GLY A 47 10.83 -1.23 19.66
C GLY A 47 10.42 -1.28 18.18
N VAL A 48 9.48 -0.44 17.76
CA VAL A 48 9.03 -0.34 16.38
C VAL A 48 10.14 0.33 15.60
N LYS A 49 10.89 -0.48 14.83
CA LYS A 49 11.84 0.04 13.84
C LYS A 49 11.11 1.05 12.95
N PRO A 50 11.68 2.23 12.70
CA PRO A 50 11.07 3.18 11.77
C PRO A 50 10.98 2.51 10.39
N ALA A 51 9.78 2.54 9.82
CA ALA A 51 9.47 1.95 8.52
C ALA A 51 10.37 2.54 7.42
N LEU A 52 10.70 3.83 7.53
CA LEU A 52 11.62 4.54 6.64
C LEU A 52 12.95 4.82 7.34
N GLN A 53 14.06 4.39 6.74
CA GLN A 53 15.43 4.60 7.22
C GLN A 53 16.27 5.25 6.14
N LYS A 54 16.91 6.37 6.45
CA LYS A 54 17.94 6.95 5.59
C LYS A 54 19.20 6.08 5.68
N LYS A 55 19.67 5.52 4.56
CA LYS A 55 20.88 4.68 4.51
C LYS A 55 22.13 5.51 4.25
N ASP A 56 22.02 6.47 3.35
CA ASP A 56 23.09 7.43 3.05
C ASP A 56 22.50 8.76 2.53
N LYS A 57 23.28 9.55 1.79
CA LYS A 57 22.86 10.87 1.29
C LYS A 57 21.68 10.77 0.31
N THR A 58 21.64 9.74 -0.52
CA THR A 58 20.73 9.61 -1.68
C THR A 58 19.86 8.36 -1.60
N THR A 59 20.16 7.43 -0.69
CA THR A 59 19.44 6.16 -0.52
C THR A 59 18.61 6.14 0.76
N TYR A 60 17.34 5.79 0.62
CA TYR A 60 16.39 5.53 1.70
C TYR A 60 15.85 4.09 1.59
N GLN A 61 15.51 3.50 2.72
CA GLN A 61 14.93 2.16 2.81
C GLN A 61 13.56 2.26 3.46
N LEU A 62 12.50 1.94 2.73
CA LEU A 62 11.16 1.75 3.24
C LEU A 62 10.89 0.23 3.33
N ASN A 63 11.06 -0.35 4.51
CA ASN A 63 11.02 -1.82 4.70
C ASN A 63 11.90 -2.57 3.69
N ASP A 64 11.33 -3.30 2.72
CA ASP A 64 12.08 -4.01 1.67
C ASP A 64 12.30 -3.18 0.38
N VAL A 65 11.74 -1.97 0.31
CA VAL A 65 11.87 -1.06 -0.83
C VAL A 65 13.06 -0.13 -0.66
N VAL A 66 13.97 -0.13 -1.62
CA VAL A 66 15.09 0.82 -1.71
C VAL A 66 14.69 1.97 -2.62
N ILE A 67 14.82 3.21 -2.14
CA ILE A 67 14.54 4.45 -2.87
C ILE A 67 15.88 5.16 -3.08
N ASN A 68 16.27 5.40 -4.33
CA ASN A 68 17.48 6.11 -4.70
C ASN A 68 17.11 7.42 -5.42
N THR A 69 17.30 8.54 -4.73
CA THR A 69 16.92 9.87 -5.24
C THR A 69 17.89 10.43 -6.26
N GLU A 70 19.12 9.91 -6.35
CA GLU A 70 20.11 10.32 -7.36
C GLU A 70 19.87 9.62 -8.69
N GLU A 71 19.54 8.33 -8.63
CA GLU A 71 19.15 7.56 -9.81
C GLU A 71 17.73 7.85 -10.28
N GLY A 72 16.87 8.40 -9.40
CA GLY A 72 15.44 8.54 -9.67
C GLY A 72 14.77 7.17 -9.75
N SER A 73 15.04 6.28 -8.80
CA SER A 73 14.52 4.91 -8.83
C SER A 73 14.01 4.39 -7.50
N ILE A 74 13.07 3.43 -7.57
CA ILE A 74 12.80 2.49 -6.48
C ILE A 74 13.10 1.06 -6.94
N SER A 75 13.47 0.19 -6.01
CA SER A 75 13.66 -1.24 -6.29
C SER A 75 13.27 -2.11 -5.11
N PHE A 76 12.75 -3.30 -5.38
CA PHE A 76 12.28 -4.23 -4.35
C PHE A 76 12.21 -5.68 -4.85
N PRO A 77 12.29 -6.66 -3.92
CA PRO A 77 12.26 -8.08 -4.28
C PRO A 77 10.87 -8.51 -4.76
N CYS A 78 10.87 -9.38 -5.76
CA CYS A 78 9.71 -10.07 -6.30
C CYS A 78 10.04 -11.54 -6.57
N ILE A 79 9.02 -12.33 -6.85
CA ILE A 79 9.12 -13.71 -7.30
C ILE A 79 8.39 -13.83 -8.64
N VAL A 80 8.99 -14.52 -9.61
CA VAL A 80 8.30 -14.91 -10.85
C VAL A 80 7.12 -15.82 -10.50
N ASN A 81 5.91 -15.39 -10.81
CA ASN A 81 4.68 -16.10 -10.49
C ASN A 81 4.22 -16.99 -11.66
N MET A 82 4.33 -16.51 -12.89
CA MET A 82 4.03 -17.28 -14.10
C MET A 82 5.10 -17.05 -15.17
N ASN A 83 5.25 -18.02 -16.08
CA ASN A 83 6.17 -17.93 -17.21
C ASN A 83 5.50 -18.21 -18.57
N ASP A 84 4.19 -18.40 -18.55
CA ASP A 84 3.31 -18.67 -19.70
C ASP A 84 1.89 -18.23 -19.33
N GLY A 85 1.10 -17.85 -20.32
CA GLY A 85 -0.30 -17.44 -20.18
C GLY A 85 -0.55 -15.99 -20.55
N LEU A 86 -1.84 -15.65 -20.57
CA LEU A 86 -2.34 -14.29 -20.73
C LEU A 86 -1.90 -13.44 -19.53
N LEU A 87 -1.53 -12.20 -19.80
CA LEU A 87 -0.90 -11.29 -18.86
C LEU A 87 -1.68 -9.99 -18.78
N GLU A 88 -2.55 -9.88 -17.77
CA GLU A 88 -3.30 -8.67 -17.43
C GLU A 88 -2.63 -7.85 -16.32
N VAL A 89 -1.76 -8.51 -15.53
CA VAL A 89 -1.09 -7.92 -14.37
C VAL A 89 0.41 -8.18 -14.41
N ILE A 90 1.23 -7.15 -14.22
CA ILE A 90 2.68 -7.32 -14.04
C ILE A 90 3.01 -7.67 -12.60
N LEU A 91 2.38 -6.98 -11.64
CA LEU A 91 2.71 -7.09 -10.23
C LEU A 91 1.45 -7.04 -9.38
N CYS A 92 1.34 -8.00 -8.47
CA CYS A 92 0.42 -7.95 -7.34
C CYS A 92 1.04 -8.58 -6.09
N THR A 93 0.32 -8.53 -4.97
CA THR A 93 0.67 -9.33 -3.79
C THR A 93 0.12 -10.76 -3.93
N LYS A 94 0.46 -11.63 -2.98
CA LYS A 94 -0.14 -12.98 -2.89
C LYS A 94 -1.67 -13.00 -2.71
N ALA A 95 -2.28 -11.90 -2.26
CA ALA A 95 -3.73 -11.78 -2.11
C ALA A 95 -4.41 -11.29 -3.40
N GLY A 96 -3.65 -10.78 -4.39
CA GLY A 96 -4.16 -10.25 -5.64
C GLY A 96 -4.39 -11.30 -6.72
N LYS A 97 -4.38 -10.85 -7.97
CA LYS A 97 -4.76 -11.64 -9.16
C LYS A 97 -3.63 -12.54 -9.68
N LEU A 98 -3.16 -13.48 -8.86
CA LEU A 98 -2.02 -14.36 -9.20
C LEU A 98 -2.22 -15.22 -10.46
N HIS A 99 -3.45 -15.50 -10.90
CA HIS A 99 -3.68 -16.35 -12.07
C HIS A 99 -3.29 -15.69 -13.41
N GLU A 100 -3.08 -14.37 -13.41
CA GLU A 100 -2.79 -13.53 -14.59
C GLU A 100 -1.63 -12.55 -14.33
N SER A 101 -0.86 -12.78 -13.27
CA SER A 101 0.22 -11.90 -12.82
C SER A 101 1.61 -12.43 -13.13
N LEU A 102 2.47 -11.66 -13.81
CA LEU A 102 3.86 -12.05 -14.07
C LEU A 102 4.64 -12.27 -12.77
N LEU A 103 4.54 -11.32 -11.84
CA LEU A 103 5.31 -11.26 -10.61
C LEU A 103 4.40 -11.19 -9.39
N SER A 104 4.90 -11.71 -8.28
CA SER A 104 4.32 -11.48 -6.95
C SER A 104 5.36 -10.89 -6.01
N THR A 105 4.92 -10.07 -5.05
CA THR A 105 5.81 -9.49 -4.03
C THR A 105 5.18 -9.54 -2.63
N THR A 106 6.02 -9.35 -1.62
CA THR A 106 5.60 -9.09 -0.23
C THR A 106 5.48 -7.61 0.08
N VAL A 107 5.99 -6.73 -0.80
CA VAL A 107 5.78 -5.29 -0.71
C VAL A 107 4.29 -5.00 -0.83
N THR A 108 3.73 -4.36 0.18
CA THR A 108 2.31 -4.00 0.22
C THR A 108 1.99 -2.88 -0.77
N PRO A 109 0.74 -2.76 -1.24
CA PRO A 109 0.31 -1.65 -2.09
C PRO A 109 0.57 -0.29 -1.43
N LEU A 110 0.44 -0.19 -0.10
CA LEU A 110 0.76 1.01 0.66
C LEU A 110 2.25 1.37 0.62
N GLU A 111 3.15 0.40 0.82
CA GLU A 111 4.60 0.64 0.71
C GLU A 111 4.99 1.03 -0.71
N PHE A 112 4.42 0.36 -1.72
CA PHE A 112 4.64 0.68 -3.13
C PHE A 112 4.24 2.12 -3.47
N GLN A 113 3.01 2.51 -3.14
CA GLN A 113 2.51 3.88 -3.30
C GLN A 113 3.41 4.88 -2.58
N THR A 114 3.73 4.60 -1.32
CA THR A 114 4.53 5.50 -0.48
C THR A 114 5.93 5.70 -1.07
N ALA A 115 6.55 4.63 -1.59
CA ALA A 115 7.87 4.72 -2.19
C ALA A 115 7.88 5.57 -3.48
N LEU A 116 6.85 5.44 -4.32
CA LEU A 116 6.69 6.26 -5.54
C LEU A 116 6.48 7.74 -5.20
N LEU A 117 5.65 8.05 -4.20
CA LEU A 117 5.46 9.42 -3.71
C LEU A 117 6.74 10.00 -3.10
N LEU A 118 7.50 9.21 -2.34
CA LEU A 118 8.79 9.64 -1.78
C LEU A 118 9.88 9.82 -2.84
N LEU A 119 9.74 9.16 -3.99
CA LEU A 119 10.59 9.40 -5.16
C LEU A 119 10.24 10.74 -5.85
N GLY A 120 9.09 11.34 -5.52
CA GLY A 120 8.62 12.61 -6.07
C GLY A 120 7.69 12.47 -7.26
N LEU A 121 7.05 11.30 -7.43
CA LEU A 121 6.09 11.08 -8.51
C LEU A 121 4.69 11.55 -8.12
N ASP A 122 4.01 12.20 -9.07
CA ASP A 122 2.63 12.65 -8.93
C ASP A 122 1.64 11.63 -9.53
N PRO A 123 0.64 11.16 -8.75
CA PRO A 123 -0.39 10.24 -9.22
C PRO A 123 -1.48 10.95 -10.00
N VAL A 124 -2.11 10.26 -10.95
CA VAL A 124 -3.29 10.75 -11.69
C VAL A 124 -4.44 9.75 -11.71
N ASN A 125 -5.64 10.21 -11.41
CA ASN A 125 -6.89 9.45 -11.54
C ASN A 125 -7.94 10.38 -12.13
N GLU A 126 -7.89 10.61 -13.44
CA GLU A 126 -8.81 11.52 -14.13
C GLU A 126 -10.12 10.82 -14.49
N GLU A 127 -11.24 11.50 -14.27
CA GLU A 127 -12.49 11.21 -14.97
C GLU A 127 -12.41 11.91 -16.34
N PRO A 128 -12.97 11.32 -17.42
CA PRO A 128 -13.05 12.01 -18.70
C PRO A 128 -13.76 13.37 -18.56
N ASP A 129 -13.17 14.44 -19.13
CA ASP A 129 -13.79 15.78 -19.18
C ASP A 129 -15.18 15.79 -19.84
N ASP A 130 -15.39 14.84 -20.76
CA ASP A 130 -16.64 14.63 -21.47
C ASP A 130 -17.66 13.93 -20.54
N PRO A 131 -18.74 14.60 -20.10
CA PRO A 131 -19.73 14.02 -19.19
C PRO A 131 -20.47 12.82 -19.79
N ASP A 132 -20.48 12.66 -21.11
CA ASP A 132 -21.07 11.49 -21.78
C ASP A 132 -20.11 10.28 -21.74
N LYS A 133 -18.85 10.49 -21.38
CA LYS A 133 -17.82 9.45 -21.19
C LYS A 133 -17.46 9.20 -19.74
N SER A 134 -17.83 10.09 -18.82
CA SER A 134 -17.71 9.81 -17.40
C SER A 134 -18.71 8.71 -17.03
N ASP A 135 -18.28 7.79 -16.16
CA ASP A 135 -19.22 6.83 -15.59
C ASP A 135 -20.00 7.54 -14.48
N PRO A 136 -21.30 7.84 -14.65
CA PRO A 136 -22.09 8.51 -13.63
C PRO A 136 -22.29 7.64 -12.38
N LEU A 137 -21.98 6.34 -12.46
CA LEU A 137 -21.99 5.39 -11.36
C LEU A 137 -20.59 5.21 -10.75
N SER A 138 -19.57 5.91 -11.23
CA SER A 138 -18.23 5.94 -10.64
C SER A 138 -18.34 6.36 -9.18
N ASN A 139 -17.96 5.44 -8.30
CA ASN A 139 -17.94 5.68 -6.87
C ASN A 139 -16.64 6.34 -6.39
N PHE A 140 -15.76 6.73 -7.31
CA PHE A 140 -14.44 7.29 -7.01
C PHE A 140 -14.37 8.79 -7.29
N THR A 141 -13.42 9.47 -6.65
CA THR A 141 -13.07 10.87 -6.88
C THR A 141 -11.80 10.95 -7.71
N THR A 142 -11.62 12.07 -8.39
CA THR A 142 -10.45 12.29 -9.25
C THR A 142 -9.24 12.80 -8.48
N ILE A 143 -8.06 12.56 -9.06
CA ILE A 143 -6.81 13.23 -8.73
C ILE A 143 -6.33 13.92 -10.01
N GLU A 144 -6.45 15.24 -10.03
CA GLU A 144 -6.08 16.09 -11.19
C GLU A 144 -4.64 16.59 -11.03
N THR A 145 -3.69 15.73 -11.36
CA THR A 145 -2.31 16.14 -11.65
C THR A 145 -1.98 15.74 -13.08
N PRO A 146 -0.92 16.28 -13.71
CA PRO A 146 -0.48 15.80 -15.02
C PRO A 146 -0.18 14.29 -15.07
N GLY A 147 0.07 13.67 -13.90
CA GLY A 147 0.47 12.28 -13.77
C GLY A 147 1.88 12.01 -14.27
N ASP A 148 2.64 11.23 -13.50
CA ASP A 148 3.96 10.80 -13.95
C ASP A 148 3.94 9.43 -14.59
N SER A 149 4.71 9.29 -15.67
CA SER A 149 5.02 8.00 -16.27
C SER A 149 6.43 7.56 -15.89
N VAL A 150 6.61 6.24 -15.76
CA VAL A 150 7.89 5.62 -15.38
C VAL A 150 8.32 4.55 -16.37
N MET A 151 9.60 4.18 -16.29
CA MET A 151 10.17 3.00 -16.93
C MET A 151 10.28 1.88 -15.90
N ILE A 152 10.01 0.64 -16.30
CA ILE A 152 10.10 -0.52 -15.41
C ILE A 152 11.13 -1.50 -15.96
N PHE A 153 11.97 -2.01 -15.08
CA PHE A 153 13.00 -2.99 -15.40
C PHE A 153 12.90 -4.19 -14.46
N LEU A 154 13.26 -5.35 -14.98
CA LEU A 154 13.40 -6.58 -14.21
C LEU A 154 14.86 -7.00 -14.19
N THR A 155 15.41 -7.16 -12.99
CA THR A 155 16.73 -7.75 -12.78
C THR A 155 16.58 -9.20 -12.37
N VAL A 156 17.21 -10.09 -13.15
CA VAL A 156 17.30 -11.53 -12.87
C VAL A 156 18.76 -11.88 -12.64
N GLU A 157 19.04 -12.66 -11.59
CA GLU A 157 20.39 -13.15 -11.30
C GLU A 157 20.50 -14.63 -11.66
N ARG A 158 21.42 -14.98 -12.58
CA ARG A 158 21.70 -16.35 -13.00
C ARG A 158 23.20 -16.55 -13.12
N ASP A 159 23.71 -17.64 -12.54
CA ASP A 159 25.14 -18.00 -12.57
C ASP A 159 26.09 -16.85 -12.13
N GLY A 160 25.66 -16.07 -11.12
CA GLY A 160 26.41 -14.92 -10.60
C GLY A 160 26.45 -13.70 -11.55
N LYS A 161 25.66 -13.70 -12.62
CA LYS A 161 25.47 -12.54 -13.50
C LYS A 161 24.08 -11.95 -13.28
N GLN A 162 24.04 -10.63 -13.12
CA GLN A 162 22.80 -9.87 -13.12
C GLN A 162 22.48 -9.40 -14.54
N LEU A 163 21.29 -9.76 -15.02
CA LEU A 163 20.73 -9.28 -16.27
C LEU A 163 19.56 -8.37 -15.94
N THR A 164 19.66 -7.10 -16.35
CA THR A 164 18.59 -6.10 -16.19
C THR A 164 18.04 -5.75 -17.57
N GLU A 165 16.74 -5.96 -17.76
CA GLU A 165 16.04 -5.65 -19.01
C GLU A 165 14.75 -4.88 -18.75
N PRO A 166 14.25 -4.09 -19.71
CA PRO A 166 12.91 -3.49 -19.63
C PRO A 166 11.84 -4.55 -19.42
N ILE A 167 10.78 -4.23 -18.67
CA ILE A 167 9.71 -5.19 -18.39
C ILE A 167 9.00 -5.63 -19.67
N GLU A 168 8.93 -4.76 -20.68
CA GLU A 168 8.31 -4.97 -21.99
C GLU A 168 8.96 -6.17 -22.72
N HIS A 169 10.23 -6.45 -22.46
CA HIS A 169 10.90 -7.62 -23.04
C HIS A 169 10.31 -8.95 -22.56
N TYR A 170 9.64 -8.97 -21.41
CA TYR A 170 8.98 -10.14 -20.82
C TYR A 170 7.50 -10.25 -21.21
N ILE A 171 7.00 -9.29 -21.99
CA ILE A 171 5.61 -9.21 -22.46
C ILE A 171 5.63 -9.48 -23.97
N PHE A 172 4.84 -10.44 -24.44
CA PHE A 172 4.62 -10.70 -25.85
C PHE A 172 3.31 -10.07 -26.27
N ASP A 173 3.36 -9.24 -27.31
CA ASP A 173 2.21 -8.59 -27.91
C ASP A 173 1.71 -9.45 -29.08
N GLU A 174 0.54 -10.05 -28.89
CA GLU A 174 -0.11 -10.96 -29.84
C GLU A 174 -0.53 -10.24 -31.13
N SER A 175 -0.82 -8.93 -31.08
CA SER A 175 -1.25 -8.16 -32.24
C SER A 175 -0.15 -8.00 -33.30
N VAL A 176 1.10 -7.85 -32.84
CA VAL A 176 2.28 -7.65 -33.71
C VAL A 176 3.25 -8.83 -33.70
N LYS A 177 2.94 -9.88 -32.92
CA LYS A 177 3.72 -11.13 -32.80
C LYS A 177 5.17 -10.91 -32.40
N LYS A 178 5.41 -9.98 -31.48
CA LYS A 178 6.74 -9.56 -31.02
C LYS A 178 6.71 -9.21 -29.53
N PRO A 179 7.86 -9.09 -28.86
CA PRO A 179 7.90 -8.45 -27.55
C PRO A 179 7.23 -7.08 -27.60
N LEU A 180 6.60 -6.67 -26.50
CA LEU A 180 5.99 -5.36 -26.38
C LEU A 180 7.02 -4.28 -26.71
N GLY A 181 6.63 -3.32 -27.54
CA GLY A 181 7.49 -2.18 -27.87
C GLY A 181 7.77 -1.31 -26.65
N ASN A 182 8.84 -0.51 -26.71
CA ASN A 182 9.16 0.45 -25.66
C ASN A 182 7.93 1.27 -25.28
N SER A 183 7.55 1.20 -24.01
CA SER A 183 6.37 1.86 -23.46
C SER A 183 6.75 2.51 -22.13
N THR A 184 5.81 3.25 -21.56
CA THR A 184 5.92 3.78 -20.21
C THR A 184 4.73 3.32 -19.38
N TRP A 185 4.82 3.51 -18.07
CA TRP A 185 3.81 3.04 -17.13
C TRP A 185 3.30 4.23 -16.34
N LEU A 186 2.00 4.51 -16.44
CA LEU A 186 1.38 5.66 -15.82
C LEU A 186 1.14 5.37 -14.34
N PHE A 187 1.69 6.22 -13.48
CA PHE A 187 1.42 6.16 -12.06
C PHE A 187 0.07 6.79 -11.75
N ARG A 188 -0.90 5.96 -11.36
CA ARG A 188 -2.25 6.42 -11.07
C ARG A 188 -2.49 6.70 -9.59
N GLY A 189 -1.81 5.96 -8.74
CA GLY A 189 -2.05 5.96 -7.30
C GLY A 189 -3.44 5.40 -6.92
N PRO A 190 -3.72 5.29 -5.61
CA PRO A 190 -4.97 4.72 -5.13
C PRO A 190 -6.14 5.64 -5.44
N VAL A 191 -7.27 5.04 -5.80
CA VAL A 191 -8.52 5.78 -5.94
C VAL A 191 -9.09 6.12 -4.56
N THR A 192 -9.83 7.22 -4.49
CA THR A 192 -10.57 7.58 -3.28
C THR A 192 -12.06 7.42 -3.55
N HIS A 193 -12.74 6.61 -2.75
CA HIS A 193 -14.20 6.49 -2.81
C HIS A 193 -14.87 7.82 -2.40
N ARG A 194 -16.02 8.16 -2.98
CA ARG A 194 -16.78 9.40 -2.68
C ARG A 194 -17.16 9.57 -1.21
N SER A 195 -17.12 8.50 -0.40
CA SER A 195 -17.25 8.57 1.06
C SER A 195 -16.00 9.08 1.79
N GLY A 196 -14.90 9.33 1.08
CA GLY A 196 -13.61 9.76 1.62
C GLY A 196 -12.64 8.63 1.99
N HIS A 197 -12.95 7.37 1.67
CA HIS A 197 -12.04 6.25 1.93
C HIS A 197 -11.09 6.03 0.75
N VAL A 198 -9.78 6.03 1.02
CA VAL A 198 -8.75 5.66 0.03
C VAL A 198 -8.70 4.14 -0.08
N LEU A 199 -8.75 3.61 -1.31
CA LEU A 199 -8.66 2.17 -1.56
C LEU A 199 -7.20 1.79 -1.85
N ILE A 200 -6.60 1.07 -0.91
CA ILE A 200 -5.22 0.56 -1.00
C ILE A 200 -5.11 -0.80 -0.31
N ASP A 201 -6.04 -1.69 -0.67
CA ASP A 201 -6.18 -3.01 -0.10
C ASP A 201 -5.09 -3.99 -0.58
N PRO A 202 -4.83 -5.09 0.14
CA PRO A 202 -3.80 -6.05 -0.25
C PRO A 202 -4.04 -6.75 -1.60
N ASP A 203 -5.29 -6.87 -2.05
CA ASP A 203 -5.69 -7.57 -3.29
C ASP A 203 -5.70 -6.66 -4.52
N VAL A 204 -5.43 -5.37 -4.36
CA VAL A 204 -5.38 -4.39 -5.46
C VAL A 204 -4.25 -4.74 -6.43
N THR A 205 -4.54 -4.59 -7.72
CA THR A 205 -3.56 -4.67 -8.79
C THR A 205 -2.52 -3.55 -8.63
N MET A 206 -1.23 -3.90 -8.51
CA MET A 206 -0.19 -2.87 -8.32
C MET A 206 0.27 -2.30 -9.66
N ILE A 207 0.47 -3.15 -10.67
CA ILE A 207 0.90 -2.75 -12.02
C ILE A 207 0.11 -3.57 -13.04
N ALA A 208 -0.70 -2.93 -13.87
CA ALA A 208 -1.61 -3.57 -14.82
C ALA A 208 -1.20 -3.36 -16.29
N THR A 209 -1.29 -4.39 -17.12
CA THR A 209 -1.20 -4.28 -18.59
C THR A 209 -2.58 -4.03 -19.21
N TYR A 210 -3.62 -4.63 -18.61
CA TYR A 210 -5.03 -4.38 -18.94
C TYR A 210 -5.62 -3.37 -17.94
N SER A 211 -6.46 -2.45 -18.41
CA SER A 211 -6.96 -1.34 -17.60
C SER A 211 -7.86 -1.83 -16.48
N ASP A 212 -7.38 -1.66 -15.25
CA ASP A 212 -8.10 -1.96 -14.02
C ASP A 212 -8.44 -0.63 -13.33
N PRO A 213 -9.72 -0.32 -13.03
CA PRO A 213 -10.13 0.94 -12.43
C PRO A 213 -9.46 1.28 -11.10
N ILE A 214 -8.94 0.30 -10.36
CA ILE A 214 -8.32 0.51 -9.06
C ILE A 214 -6.81 0.23 -9.04
N ALA A 215 -6.19 -0.09 -10.18
CA ALA A 215 -4.75 -0.31 -10.25
C ALA A 215 -3.95 0.95 -9.90
N LEU A 216 -2.84 0.75 -9.18
CA LEU A 216 -1.95 1.84 -8.77
C LEU A 216 -1.07 2.36 -9.91
N MET A 217 -0.80 1.51 -10.89
CA MET A 217 0.00 1.82 -12.07
C MET A 217 -0.50 0.98 -13.25
N GLU A 218 -0.45 1.53 -14.45
CA GLU A 218 -0.92 0.81 -15.65
C GLU A 218 -0.06 1.13 -16.88
N LEU A 219 -0.13 0.26 -17.89
CA LEU A 219 0.53 0.47 -19.17
C LEU A 219 0.01 1.76 -19.84
N ASN A 220 0.92 2.66 -20.21
CA ASN A 220 0.58 3.90 -20.91
C ASN A 220 0.49 3.65 -22.43
N SER A 221 -0.50 2.86 -22.83
CA SER A 221 -0.79 2.53 -24.23
C SER A 221 -2.29 2.42 -24.47
N PRO A 222 -2.82 2.83 -25.64
CA PRO A 222 -4.21 2.60 -26.01
C PRO A 222 -4.62 1.12 -26.02
N SER A 223 -3.66 0.20 -26.21
CA SER A 223 -3.89 -1.24 -26.22
C SER A 223 -4.28 -1.80 -24.84
N LYS A 224 -4.16 -1.02 -23.76
CA LYS A 224 -4.53 -1.46 -22.40
C LYS A 224 -6.01 -1.81 -22.22
N PHE A 225 -6.87 -1.51 -23.19
CA PHE A 225 -8.31 -1.82 -23.12
C PHE A 225 -8.69 -3.14 -23.81
N ASP A 226 -7.71 -3.90 -24.27
CA ASP A 226 -7.92 -5.21 -24.89
C ASP A 226 -7.26 -6.28 -24.01
N ASP A 227 -8.09 -7.15 -23.44
CA ASP A 227 -7.73 -8.20 -22.50
C ASP A 227 -7.13 -9.44 -23.21
N GLU A 228 -7.13 -9.51 -24.54
CA GLU A 228 -6.65 -10.68 -25.29
C GLU A 228 -5.21 -10.51 -25.85
N LEU A 229 -4.55 -9.37 -25.64
CA LEU A 229 -3.32 -9.01 -26.37
C LEU A 229 -2.02 -9.48 -25.77
N PHE A 230 -1.88 -9.41 -24.44
CA PHE A 230 -0.57 -9.52 -23.82
C PHE A 230 -0.38 -10.88 -23.17
N TYR A 231 0.72 -11.53 -23.52
CA TYR A 231 1.10 -12.84 -22.97
C TYR A 231 2.49 -12.76 -22.37
N VAL A 232 2.85 -13.73 -21.54
CA VAL A 232 4.25 -13.86 -21.11
C VAL A 232 5.13 -14.22 -22.30
N ASN A 233 6.22 -13.48 -22.49
CA ASN A 233 7.20 -13.79 -23.53
C ASN A 233 8.06 -15.00 -23.13
N LYS A 234 7.62 -16.20 -23.53
CA LYS A 234 8.30 -17.47 -23.23
C LYS A 234 9.76 -17.52 -23.65
N SER A 235 10.16 -16.76 -24.68
CA SER A 235 11.55 -16.72 -25.14
C SER A 235 12.54 -16.20 -24.08
N LYS A 236 12.04 -15.51 -23.05
CA LYS A 236 12.83 -15.05 -21.91
C LYS A 236 13.16 -16.14 -20.88
N ASN A 237 12.51 -17.30 -20.99
CA ASN A 237 12.76 -18.45 -20.12
C ASN A 237 12.75 -18.08 -18.62
N LEU A 238 11.74 -17.34 -18.19
CA LEU A 238 11.51 -17.12 -16.76
C LEU A 238 11.17 -18.44 -16.07
N ILE A 239 11.70 -18.62 -14.86
CA ILE A 239 11.52 -19.81 -14.04
C ILE A 239 10.56 -19.43 -12.91
N ILE A 240 9.40 -20.09 -12.86
CA ILE A 240 8.43 -19.86 -11.78
C ILE A 240 9.10 -20.10 -10.42
N GLY A 241 8.93 -19.16 -9.50
CA GLY A 241 9.54 -19.18 -8.18
C GLY A 241 10.92 -18.55 -8.10
N GLU A 242 11.54 -18.16 -9.22
CA GLU A 242 12.87 -17.53 -9.18
C GLU A 242 12.78 -16.12 -8.56
N PRO A 243 13.71 -15.76 -7.65
CA PRO A 243 13.78 -14.42 -7.10
C PRO A 243 14.29 -13.44 -8.15
N VAL A 244 13.61 -12.30 -8.22
CA VAL A 244 13.94 -11.20 -9.14
C VAL A 244 13.82 -9.88 -8.40
N THR A 245 14.44 -8.83 -8.92
CA THR A 245 14.26 -7.47 -8.41
C THR A 245 13.53 -6.64 -9.46
N LEU A 246 12.41 -6.03 -9.08
CA LEU A 246 11.73 -5.05 -9.91
C LEU A 246 12.31 -3.68 -9.62
N ILE A 247 12.59 -2.91 -10.68
CA ILE A 247 13.13 -1.54 -10.58
C ILE A 247 12.20 -0.62 -11.35
N ILE A 248 11.77 0.45 -10.72
CA ILE A 248 10.97 1.52 -11.34
C ILE A 248 11.84 2.77 -11.39
N LYS A 249 11.94 3.41 -12.55
CA LYS A 249 12.76 4.61 -12.77
C LYS A 249 11.96 5.74 -13.37
N THR A 250 12.22 6.97 -12.91
CA THR A 250 11.66 8.18 -13.51
C THR A 250 12.16 8.33 -14.96
N ILE A 251 11.32 8.95 -15.80
CA ILE A 251 11.75 9.39 -17.13
C ILE A 251 12.60 10.66 -16.92
N LYS A 252 13.76 10.74 -17.56
CA LYS A 252 14.65 11.92 -17.52
C LYS A 252 14.42 12.84 -18.70
#